data_AF-A0A2V9YYA5-F1
#
_entry.id   AF-A0A2V9YYA5-F1
#
_cell.length_a   1.000
_cell.length_b   1.000
_cell.length_c   1.000
_cell.angle_alpha   90.00
_cell.angle_beta   90.00
_cell.angle_gamma   90.00
#
_symmetry.space_group_name_H-M   'P 1'
#
loop_
_entity.id
_entity.type
_entity.pdbx_description
1 polymer ?
#
loop_
_entity_poly.entity_id
_entity_poly.type
_entity_poly.pdbx_seq_one_letter_code
_entity_poly.pdbx_strand_id
1 'polypeptide(L)'
;MLFHGALGHASGTYHDVFSAHLKTPINFAKFEKAIDGIAQRHPALRASFHITGFTVPIQLVHKASRVPVYYEDLRAVSFNEQERILTAWKAEEKTLSFAIDAPPLLRFYYHRRTEDSFQFTISFHHAILDGWSVASMISELFTDYFALLDEVPPSNS
;
A
#
# COMPACT_ATOMS: atom_id res chain seq x y z
N MET A 1 0.34 11.89 -14.19
CA MET A 1 -0.31 13.08 -14.78
C MET A 1 -1.04 13.84 -13.66
N LEU A 2 -0.54 15.02 -13.26
CA LEU A 2 -1.21 15.89 -12.28
C LEU A 2 -1.77 17.12 -13.00
N PHE A 3 -2.91 16.97 -13.68
CA PHE A 3 -3.79 18.08 -14.07
C PHE A 3 -5.18 17.54 -14.40
N HIS A 4 -6.06 17.50 -13.38
CA HIS A 4 -7.51 17.66 -13.50
C HIS A 4 -8.10 17.83 -12.10
N GLY A 5 -8.89 18.88 -11.89
CA GLY A 5 -9.81 18.93 -10.75
C GLY A 5 -9.77 20.17 -9.85
N ALA A 6 -9.50 21.36 -10.38
CA ALA A 6 -10.15 22.53 -9.79
C ALA A 6 -11.63 22.47 -10.18
N LEU A 7 -12.43 21.71 -9.42
CA LEU A 7 -13.90 21.72 -9.34
C LEU A 7 -14.35 20.52 -8.49
N GLY A 8 -14.87 20.80 -7.28
CA GLY A 8 -15.67 19.85 -6.50
C GLY A 8 -14.90 19.08 -5.43
N HIS A 9 -14.93 19.60 -4.20
CA HIS A 9 -14.59 18.85 -3.00
C HIS A 9 -15.51 17.62 -2.86
N ALA A 10 -14.93 16.43 -3.08
CA ALA A 10 -15.43 15.19 -2.51
C ALA A 10 -14.22 14.42 -1.97
N SER A 11 -14.13 14.27 -0.66
CA SER A 11 -13.20 13.35 -0.02
C SER A 11 -13.41 11.95 -0.59
N GLY A 12 -12.43 11.43 -1.34
CA GLY A 12 -12.47 10.09 -1.94
C GLY A 12 -12.13 10.02 -3.44
N THR A 13 -12.01 11.14 -4.17
CA THR A 13 -11.78 11.10 -5.63
C THR A 13 -10.37 10.67 -6.06
N TYR A 14 -9.40 10.63 -5.14
CA TYR A 14 -8.00 10.29 -5.45
C TYR A 14 -7.43 9.20 -4.55
N HIS A 15 -8.30 8.41 -3.92
CA HIS A 15 -7.92 7.37 -2.97
C HIS A 15 -8.39 6.00 -3.44
N ASP A 16 -7.42 5.10 -3.65
CA ASP A 16 -7.65 3.74 -4.11
C ASP A 16 -7.37 2.72 -3.03
N VAL A 17 -8.19 1.67 -2.99
CA VAL A 17 -8.04 0.53 -2.05
C VAL A 17 -8.17 -0.80 -2.79
N PHE A 18 -7.05 -1.51 -2.94
CA PHE A 18 -7.00 -2.85 -3.51
C PHE A 18 -6.82 -3.88 -2.41
N SER A 19 -7.56 -4.98 -2.47
CA SER A 19 -7.52 -6.01 -1.44
C SER A 19 -7.66 -7.39 -2.07
N ALA A 20 -6.87 -8.35 -1.59
CA ALA A 20 -6.85 -9.73 -2.05
C ALA A 20 -6.64 -10.70 -0.88
N HIS A 21 -7.37 -11.81 -0.89
CA HIS A 21 -7.13 -12.92 0.05
C HIS A 21 -6.08 -13.84 -0.58
N LEU A 22 -4.99 -14.06 0.14
CA LEU A 22 -3.85 -14.83 -0.32
C LEU A 22 -3.66 -16.05 0.56
N LYS A 23 -3.48 -17.21 -0.08
CA LYS A 23 -3.14 -18.47 0.59
C LYS A 23 -1.65 -18.77 0.33
N THR A 24 -0.82 -18.57 1.35
CA THR A 24 0.64 -18.64 1.28
C THR A 24 1.22 -18.71 2.71
N PRO A 25 2.45 -19.22 2.92
CA PRO A 25 3.08 -19.16 4.22
C PRO A 25 3.11 -17.73 4.79
N ILE A 26 2.90 -17.64 6.10
CA ILE A 26 2.77 -16.37 6.82
C ILE A 26 4.10 -15.98 7.44
N ASN A 27 4.71 -14.89 6.97
CA ASN A 27 5.87 -14.27 7.62
C ASN A 27 5.82 -12.75 7.47
N PHE A 28 5.25 -12.09 8.49
CA PHE A 28 5.08 -10.64 8.46
C PHE A 28 6.41 -9.87 8.34
N ALA A 29 7.47 -10.33 9.00
CA ALA A 29 8.78 -9.67 8.94
C ALA A 29 9.40 -9.72 7.52
N LYS A 30 9.26 -10.85 6.81
CA LYS A 30 9.69 -10.96 5.41
C LYS A 30 8.82 -10.11 4.49
N PHE A 31 7.53 -9.98 4.80
CA PHE A 31 6.62 -9.11 4.06
C PHE A 31 6.98 -7.62 4.23
N GLU A 32 7.26 -7.16 5.45
CA GLU A 32 7.78 -5.81 5.71
C GLU A 32 9.09 -5.56 4.96
N LYS A 33 10.02 -6.52 4.99
CA LYS A 33 11.29 -6.43 4.28
C LYS A 33 11.12 -6.32 2.75
N ALA A 34 10.15 -7.04 2.17
CA ALA A 34 9.83 -6.91 0.75
C ALA A 34 9.26 -5.52 0.43
N ILE A 35 8.39 -4.97 1.30
CA ILE A 35 7.87 -3.61 1.17
C ILE A 35 8.98 -2.56 1.23
N ASP A 36 9.91 -2.70 2.17
CA ASP A 36 11.08 -1.82 2.27
C ASP A 36 11.94 -1.87 1.00
N GLY A 37 12.11 -3.06 0.41
CA GLY A 37 12.83 -3.26 -0.85
C GLY A 37 12.19 -2.50 -2.01
N ILE A 38 10.88 -2.69 -2.24
CA ILE A 38 10.16 -1.97 -3.32
C ILE A 38 10.16 -0.45 -3.06
N ALA A 39 10.03 0.00 -1.81
CA ALA A 39 10.02 1.43 -1.48
C ALA A 39 11.37 2.11 -1.77
N GLN A 40 12.47 1.37 -1.62
CA GLN A 40 13.80 1.85 -1.99
C GLN A 40 13.94 1.97 -3.51
N ARG A 41 13.52 0.93 -4.26
CA ARG A 41 13.61 0.87 -5.73
C ARG A 41 12.69 1.85 -6.45
N HIS A 42 11.52 2.16 -5.88
CA HIS A 42 10.49 2.99 -6.52
C HIS A 42 10.39 4.39 -5.88
N PRO A 43 10.98 5.44 -6.49
CA PRO A 43 10.90 6.82 -6.00
C PRO A 43 9.48 7.34 -5.74
N ALA A 44 8.51 6.86 -6.52
CA ALA A 44 7.10 7.24 -6.39
C ALA A 44 6.51 6.92 -5.01
N LEU A 45 6.95 5.81 -4.39
CA LEU A 45 6.49 5.39 -3.06
C LEU A 45 7.05 6.29 -1.93
N ARG A 46 8.07 7.09 -2.25
CA ARG A 46 8.72 8.04 -1.35
C ARG A 46 8.46 9.49 -1.78
N ALA A 47 7.43 9.73 -2.61
CA ALA A 47 7.15 11.05 -3.13
C ALA A 47 6.09 11.81 -2.30
N SER A 48 6.24 13.14 -2.24
CA SER A 48 5.18 14.09 -1.86
C SER A 48 5.00 15.15 -2.94
N PHE A 49 3.87 15.86 -2.90
CA PHE A 49 3.48 16.88 -3.87
C PHE A 49 3.20 18.20 -3.17
N HIS A 50 3.96 19.22 -3.55
CA HIS A 50 3.83 20.58 -3.04
C HIS A 50 3.21 21.45 -4.14
N ILE A 51 1.90 21.66 -4.02
CA ILE A 51 1.11 22.47 -4.98
C ILE A 51 1.10 23.96 -4.64
N THR A 52 1.53 24.32 -3.41
CA THR A 52 1.72 25.69 -2.93
C THR A 52 3.15 25.85 -2.40
N GLY A 53 3.63 27.10 -2.28
CA GLY A 53 4.97 27.40 -1.77
C GLY A 53 6.08 27.44 -2.82
N PHE A 54 5.79 27.05 -4.07
CA PHE A 54 6.69 27.16 -5.22
C PHE A 54 6.00 27.84 -6.40
N THR A 55 6.78 28.32 -7.37
CA THR A 55 6.25 28.97 -8.59
C THR A 55 5.48 28.02 -9.51
N VAL A 56 5.73 26.72 -9.40
CA VAL A 56 5.02 25.63 -10.08
C VAL A 56 4.81 24.48 -9.10
N PRO A 57 3.80 23.59 -9.29
CA PRO A 57 3.68 22.38 -8.50
C PRO A 57 4.94 21.50 -8.62
N ILE A 58 5.47 21.03 -7.48
CA ILE A 58 6.68 20.21 -7.43
C ILE A 58 6.39 18.85 -6.79
N GLN A 59 6.97 17.80 -7.36
CA GLN A 59 7.07 16.49 -6.74
C GLN A 59 8.44 16.34 -6.07
N LEU A 60 8.46 16.09 -4.76
CA LEU A 60 9.68 15.84 -4.00
C LEU A 60 9.85 14.35 -3.73
N VAL A 61 10.99 13.78 -4.10
CA VAL A 61 11.36 12.40 -3.78
C VAL A 61 12.25 12.40 -2.55
N HIS A 62 11.79 11.76 -1.47
CA HIS A 62 12.49 11.72 -0.20
C HIS A 62 13.49 10.58 -0.16
N LYS A 63 14.74 10.82 0.26
CA LYS A 63 15.82 9.80 0.29
C LYS A 63 15.40 8.50 0.99
N ALA A 64 14.65 8.62 2.07
CA ALA A 64 13.99 7.50 2.74
C ALA A 64 12.60 7.93 3.18
N SER A 65 11.63 7.02 3.09
CA SER A 65 10.33 7.15 3.71
C SER A 65 9.95 5.77 4.21
N ARG A 66 9.56 5.66 5.48
CA ARG A 66 9.10 4.39 6.05
C ARG A 66 7.67 4.18 5.60
N VAL A 67 7.43 3.17 4.77
CA VAL A 67 6.07 2.84 4.34
C VAL A 67 5.35 2.15 5.50
N PRO A 68 4.12 2.56 5.87
CA PRO A 68 3.39 1.96 6.97
C PRO A 68 2.87 0.59 6.54
N VAL A 69 3.17 -0.42 7.34
CA VAL A 69 2.65 -1.77 7.20
C VAL A 69 1.95 -2.13 8.50
N TYR A 70 0.64 -2.33 8.44
CA TYR A 70 -0.17 -2.67 9.60
C TYR A 70 -0.43 -4.18 9.63
N TYR A 71 -0.38 -4.75 10.82
CA TYR A 71 -0.67 -6.17 11.06
C TYR A 71 -1.85 -6.31 12.01
N GLU A 72 -2.79 -7.17 11.65
CA GLU A 72 -3.88 -7.59 12.53
C GLU A 72 -4.06 -9.11 12.43
N ASP A 73 -4.27 -9.78 13.57
CA ASP A 73 -4.51 -11.22 13.62
C ASP A 73 -5.98 -11.52 13.88
N LEU A 74 -6.67 -12.04 12.87
CA LEU A 74 -8.10 -12.31 12.90
C LEU A 74 -8.41 -13.79 13.23
N ARG A 75 -7.40 -14.61 13.55
CA ARG A 75 -7.61 -16.04 13.84
C ARG A 75 -8.44 -16.30 15.11
N ALA A 76 -8.52 -15.32 16.01
CA ALA A 76 -9.26 -15.43 17.25
C ALA A 76 -10.80 -15.38 17.06
N VAL A 77 -11.28 -14.99 15.88
CA VAL A 77 -12.72 -14.87 15.59
C VAL A 77 -13.16 -15.85 14.50
N SER A 78 -14.48 -16.10 14.43
CA SER A 78 -15.04 -16.98 13.40
C SER A 78 -14.86 -16.41 11.99
N PHE A 79 -14.83 -17.26 10.97
CA PHE A 79 -14.71 -16.84 9.57
C PHE A 79 -15.74 -15.76 9.17
N ASN A 80 -17.00 -15.93 9.58
CA ASN A 80 -18.06 -14.94 9.30
C ASN A 80 -17.79 -13.59 9.97
N GLU A 81 -17.15 -13.59 11.15
CA GLU A 81 -16.74 -12.36 11.81
C GLU A 81 -15.52 -11.73 11.12
N GLN A 82 -14.56 -12.53 10.66
CA GLN A 82 -13.45 -12.02 9.85
C GLN A 82 -13.95 -11.25 8.62
N GLU A 83 -14.92 -11.80 7.88
CA GLU A 83 -15.50 -11.14 6.70
C GLU A 83 -16.20 -9.82 7.06
N ARG A 84 -16.91 -9.76 8.20
CA ARG A 84 -17.53 -8.53 8.69
C ARG A 84 -16.50 -7.47 9.05
N ILE A 85 -15.45 -7.86 9.78
CA ILE A 85 -14.33 -6.97 10.14
C ILE A 85 -13.68 -6.41 8.88
N LEU A 86 -13.28 -7.28 7.94
CA LEU A 86 -12.59 -6.87 6.71
C LEU A 86 -13.45 -5.96 5.82
N THR A 87 -14.76 -6.22 5.76
CA THR A 87 -15.70 -5.38 5.01
C THR A 87 -15.84 -4.00 5.64
N ALA A 88 -16.04 -3.93 6.96
CA ALA A 88 -16.15 -2.69 7.70
C ALA A 88 -14.86 -1.88 7.62
N TRP A 89 -13.72 -2.53 7.83
CA TRP A 89 -12.39 -1.95 7.73
C TRP A 89 -12.14 -1.36 6.34
N LYS A 90 -12.48 -2.08 5.26
CA LYS A 90 -12.32 -1.57 3.88
C LYS A 90 -13.20 -0.36 3.61
N ALA A 91 -14.41 -0.34 4.18
CA ALA A 91 -15.32 0.81 4.06
C ALA A 91 -14.77 2.04 4.80
N GLU A 92 -14.22 1.85 6.00
CA GLU A 92 -13.57 2.91 6.77
C GLU A 92 -12.34 3.45 6.04
N GLU A 93 -11.44 2.59 5.57
CA GLU A 93 -10.22 3.00 4.87
C GLU A 93 -10.56 3.93 3.70
N LYS A 94 -11.56 3.60 2.88
CA LYS A 94 -12.02 4.44 1.74
C LYS A 94 -12.47 5.86 2.11
N THR A 95 -12.78 6.12 3.37
CA THR A 95 -13.14 7.47 3.84
C THR A 95 -11.92 8.28 4.27
N LEU A 96 -10.78 7.63 4.47
CA LEU A 96 -9.55 8.28 4.84
C LEU A 96 -8.94 9.04 3.66
N SER A 97 -8.10 10.01 3.97
CA SER A 97 -7.36 10.79 2.98
C SER A 97 -5.87 10.74 3.25
N PHE A 98 -5.10 11.17 2.26
CA PHE A 98 -3.66 11.38 2.37
C PHE A 98 -3.36 12.88 2.32
N ALA A 99 -2.51 13.35 3.22
CA ALA A 99 -1.91 14.67 3.11
C ALA A 99 -0.85 14.60 2.00
N ILE A 100 -1.16 15.16 0.83
CA ILE A 100 -0.33 14.99 -0.38
C ILE A 100 1.08 15.60 -0.26
N ASP A 101 1.27 16.54 0.67
CA ASP A 101 2.50 17.27 0.94
C ASP A 101 3.47 16.53 1.88
N ALA A 102 3.06 15.38 2.43
CA ALA A 102 3.90 14.54 3.27
C ALA A 102 3.89 13.09 2.78
N PRO A 103 5.06 12.46 2.55
CA PRO A 103 5.10 11.03 2.34
C PRO A 103 4.87 10.30 3.68
N PRO A 104 4.46 9.01 3.66
CA PRO A 104 4.13 8.20 2.50
C PRO A 104 2.66 8.37 2.06
N LEU A 105 2.43 8.36 0.73
CA LEU A 105 1.10 8.46 0.12
C LEU A 105 0.48 7.08 -0.15
N LEU A 106 0.90 6.07 0.63
CA LEU A 106 0.37 4.72 0.61
C LEU A 106 0.47 4.06 1.99
N ARG A 107 -0.33 3.01 2.20
CA ARG A 107 -0.38 2.16 3.38
C ARG A 107 -0.60 0.71 2.94
N PHE A 108 0.08 -0.21 3.61
CA PHE A 108 -0.13 -1.65 3.45
C PHE A 108 -0.77 -2.24 4.71
N TYR A 109 -1.63 -3.22 4.52
CA TYR A 109 -2.31 -3.92 5.61
C TYR A 109 -2.22 -5.43 5.40
N TYR A 110 -1.94 -6.12 6.49
CA TYR A 110 -1.76 -7.55 6.59
C TYR A 110 -2.72 -8.07 7.66
N HIS A 111 -3.88 -8.60 7.25
CA HIS A 111 -4.80 -9.22 8.20
C HIS A 111 -4.65 -10.73 8.13
N ARG A 112 -3.97 -11.34 9.11
CA ARG A 112 -3.80 -12.79 9.16
C ARG A 112 -5.15 -13.46 9.40
N ARG A 113 -5.52 -14.40 8.53
CA ARG A 113 -6.83 -15.08 8.55
C ARG A 113 -6.74 -16.51 9.07
N THR A 114 -5.70 -17.23 8.67
CA THR A 114 -5.39 -18.61 9.09
C THR A 114 -3.88 -18.78 9.32
N GLU A 115 -3.42 -20.01 9.54
CA GLU A 115 -1.98 -20.32 9.60
C GLU A 115 -1.27 -20.10 8.26
N ASP A 116 -2.01 -20.19 7.16
CA ASP A 116 -1.53 -20.26 5.78
C ASP A 116 -2.28 -19.29 4.85
N SER A 117 -2.95 -18.27 5.40
CA SER A 117 -3.60 -17.24 4.60
C SER A 117 -3.76 -15.90 5.32
N PHE A 118 -3.77 -14.82 4.53
CA PHE A 118 -3.99 -13.46 5.01
C PHE A 118 -4.73 -12.61 3.97
N GLN A 119 -5.41 -11.58 4.43
CA GLN A 119 -5.93 -10.51 3.59
C GLN A 119 -4.85 -9.45 3.41
N PHE A 120 -4.35 -9.33 2.19
CA PHE A 120 -3.53 -8.21 1.77
C PHE A 120 -4.42 -7.04 1.38
N THR A 121 -4.13 -5.84 1.87
CA THR A 121 -4.69 -4.61 1.32
C THR A 121 -3.58 -3.59 1.09
N ILE A 122 -3.67 -2.88 -0.04
CA ILE A 122 -2.94 -1.63 -0.26
C ILE A 122 -3.95 -0.49 -0.45
N SER A 123 -3.64 0.63 0.19
CA SER A 123 -4.37 1.89 0.11
C SER A 123 -3.40 2.97 -0.33
N PHE A 124 -3.72 3.78 -1.35
CA PHE A 124 -2.79 4.79 -1.84
C PHE A 124 -3.47 5.98 -2.52
N HIS A 125 -2.74 7.09 -2.63
CA HIS A 125 -3.17 8.26 -3.37
C HIS A 125 -2.84 8.11 -4.88
N HIS A 126 -3.82 8.29 -5.76
CA HIS A 126 -3.68 8.13 -7.22
C HIS A 126 -2.56 8.98 -7.87
N ALA A 127 -2.09 10.02 -7.19
CA ALA A 127 -0.98 10.85 -7.67
C ALA A 127 0.35 10.08 -7.77
N ILE A 128 0.57 9.03 -6.96
CA ILE A 128 1.82 8.26 -6.97
C ILE A 128 1.78 6.99 -7.83
N LEU A 129 0.60 6.44 -8.09
CA LEU A 129 0.44 5.18 -8.81
C LEU A 129 -0.80 5.21 -9.71
N ASP A 130 -0.63 4.78 -10.96
CA ASP A 130 -1.73 4.44 -11.86
C ASP A 130 -2.03 2.93 -11.81
N GLY A 131 -3.16 2.51 -12.37
CA GLY A 131 -3.61 1.12 -12.27
C GLY A 131 -2.61 0.08 -12.80
N TRP A 132 -1.84 0.40 -13.84
CA TRP A 132 -0.81 -0.49 -14.37
C TRP A 132 0.40 -0.58 -13.43
N SER A 133 0.86 0.56 -12.93
CA SER A 133 1.99 0.66 -12.00
C SER A 133 1.71 -0.11 -10.70
N VAL A 134 0.47 -0.06 -10.21
CA VAL A 134 0.02 -0.82 -9.03
C VAL A 134 0.16 -2.33 -9.27
N ALA A 135 -0.36 -2.84 -10.39
CA ALA A 135 -0.31 -4.27 -10.67
C ALA A 135 1.13 -4.78 -10.80
N SER A 136 2.00 -4.01 -11.47
CA SER A 136 3.43 -4.34 -11.59
C SER A 136 4.13 -4.34 -10.22
N MET A 137 3.93 -3.31 -9.41
CA MET A 137 4.51 -3.19 -8.07
C MET A 137 4.03 -4.31 -7.14
N ILE A 138 2.73 -4.67 -7.18
CA ILE A 138 2.20 -5.80 -6.40
C ILE A 138 2.85 -7.12 -6.83
N SER A 139 3.06 -7.31 -8.13
CA SER A 139 3.69 -8.51 -8.67
C SER A 139 5.16 -8.62 -8.22
N GLU A 140 5.89 -7.51 -8.23
CA GLU A 140 7.26 -7.42 -7.72
C GLU A 140 7.31 -7.65 -6.20
N LEU A 141 6.40 -7.04 -5.43
CA LEU A 141 6.28 -7.25 -3.98
C LEU A 141 6.15 -8.73 -3.64
N PHE A 142 5.26 -9.45 -4.32
CA PHE A 142 5.06 -10.87 -4.05
C PHE A 142 6.20 -11.74 -4.55
N THR A 143 6.86 -11.35 -5.64
CA THR A 143 8.09 -12.02 -6.10
C THR A 143 9.17 -11.95 -5.03
N ASP A 144 9.41 -10.76 -4.47
CA ASP A 144 10.39 -10.55 -3.40
C ASP A 144 9.99 -11.24 -2.09
N TYR A 145 8.70 -11.18 -1.73
CA TYR A 145 8.19 -11.84 -0.55
C TYR A 145 8.41 -13.36 -0.62
N PHE A 146 8.09 -13.99 -1.75
CA PHE A 146 8.27 -15.43 -1.93
C PHE A 146 9.76 -15.82 -1.99
N ALA A 147 10.61 -15.03 -2.65
CA ALA A 147 12.06 -15.25 -2.61
C ALA A 147 12.59 -15.21 -1.17
N LEU A 148 12.17 -14.20 -0.39
CA LEU A 148 12.53 -14.11 1.03
C LEU A 148 12.00 -15.30 1.83
N LEU A 149 10.77 -15.79 1.57
CA LEU A 149 10.25 -16.99 2.23
C LEU A 149 11.14 -18.20 1.98
N ASP A 150 11.63 -18.36 0.76
CA ASP A 150 12.52 -19.44 0.32
C ASP A 150 13.99 -19.23 0.74
N GLU A 151 14.30 -18.16 1.48
CA GLU A 151 15.66 -17.76 1.88
C GLU A 151 16.59 -17.46 0.69
N VAL A 152 16.01 -17.07 -0.44
CA VAL A 152 16.73 -16.62 -1.65
C VAL A 152 16.70 -15.09 -1.69
N PRO A 153 17.78 -14.41 -2.14
CA PRO A 153 17.76 -12.96 -2.29
C PRO A 153 16.64 -12.51 -3.26
N PRO A 154 15.91 -11.42 -2.92
CA PRO A 154 14.90 -10.84 -3.79
C PRO A 154 15.49 -10.37 -5.13
N SER A 155 14.65 -10.27 -6.17
CA SER A 155 15.11 -9.92 -7.51
C SER A 155 15.51 -8.44 -7.56
N ASN A 156 16.68 -8.13 -8.11
CA ASN A 156 17.17 -6.76 -8.30
C ASN A 156 16.62 -6.08 -9.58
N SER A 157 15.41 -6.44 -10.00
CA SER A 157 14.83 -5.98 -11.27
C SER A 157 14.47 -4.49 -11.25
#